data_AF-K8P1Z5-F1
#
_entry.id   AF-K8P1Z5-F1
#
_cell.length_a   1.000
_cell.length_b   1.000
_cell.length_c   1.000
_cell.angle_alpha   90.00
_cell.angle_beta   90.00
_cell.angle_gamma   90.00
#
_symmetry.space_group_name_H-M   'P 1'
#
loop_
_entity.id
_entity.type
_entity.pdbx_description
1 polymer ?
#
loop_
_entity_poly.entity_id
_entity_poly.type
_entity_poly.pdbx_seq_one_letter_code
_entity_poly.pdbx_strand_id
1 'polypeptide(L)'
;MKTIVRLLAVVFIAVASPALAADPVFPSGARVGLVPAEGLTVAKDFLGFESADQKVKVGVAEIPPAAFAAVEAAVKEGKPTTTGSKPEAFETAAGKAFITSDTGKDGATTIKMYSVIISGEKFTGYIIAQAREDAAKPLSDDAMRKMFASATLRNEVPTEEQLSLMPFKIGELSDFKTVRTLAPRSSILLTDGTEDTTLDGAPYMVIGLTASGPSSPEDRGRFAQQAAAAIPGIRNARIISNEPMRIEGTPGFETRIEAVAGKNDTPVTVVQWLRFGGGSSLRIIASATREEWPKAFPRFRAVRDGIDPR
;
A
#
# COMPACT_ATOMS: atom_id res chain seq x y z
N MET A 1 77.82 -24.13 25.34
CA MET A 1 76.74 -23.13 25.45
C MET A 1 75.71 -23.46 24.38
N LYS A 2 74.48 -23.82 24.77
CA LYS A 2 73.40 -24.31 23.89
C LYS A 2 72.51 -23.15 23.45
N THR A 3 72.41 -22.87 22.17
CA THR A 3 71.47 -21.89 21.60
C THR A 3 70.17 -22.60 21.19
N ILE A 4 69.09 -22.29 21.91
CA ILE A 4 67.73 -22.76 21.64
C ILE A 4 67.09 -21.79 20.64
N VAL A 5 66.75 -22.27 19.44
CA VAL A 5 65.95 -21.53 18.46
C VAL A 5 64.47 -21.84 18.73
N ARG A 6 63.70 -20.83 19.15
CA ARG A 6 62.24 -20.92 19.29
C ARG A 6 61.60 -20.54 17.95
N LEU A 7 60.94 -21.51 17.30
CA LEU A 7 59.98 -21.26 16.22
C LEU A 7 58.69 -20.69 16.84
N LEU A 8 58.27 -19.50 16.40
CA LEU A 8 56.93 -18.96 16.68
C LEU A 8 56.04 -19.26 15.47
N ALA A 9 55.01 -20.10 15.66
CA ALA A 9 53.97 -20.33 14.67
C ALA A 9 52.92 -19.21 14.77
N VAL A 10 52.72 -18.45 13.69
CA VAL A 10 51.64 -17.46 13.57
C VAL A 10 50.41 -18.19 13.03
N VAL A 11 49.38 -18.32 13.86
CA VAL A 11 48.06 -18.84 13.46
C VAL A 11 47.26 -17.67 12.88
N PHE A 12 46.96 -17.72 11.58
CA PHE A 12 46.04 -16.80 10.92
C PHE A 12 44.60 -17.24 11.25
N ILE A 13 43.94 -16.50 12.16
CA ILE A 13 42.50 -16.66 12.40
C ILE A 13 41.78 -15.87 11.30
N ALA A 14 41.18 -16.59 10.34
CA ALA A 14 40.26 -16.01 9.38
C ALA A 14 38.99 -15.56 10.11
N VAL A 15 38.81 -14.25 10.26
CA VAL A 15 37.56 -13.68 10.75
C VAL A 15 36.54 -13.81 9.63
N ALA A 16 35.70 -14.84 9.70
CA ALA A 16 34.53 -14.96 8.86
C ALA A 16 33.52 -13.87 9.29
N SER A 17 33.46 -12.77 8.56
CA SER A 17 32.38 -11.80 8.70
C SER A 17 31.06 -12.50 8.35
N PRO A 18 30.02 -12.45 9.20
CA PRO A 18 28.70 -12.92 8.81
C PRO A 18 28.26 -12.09 7.61
N ALA A 19 28.03 -12.75 6.48
CA ALA A 19 27.39 -12.13 5.34
C ALA A 19 26.00 -11.70 5.80
N LEU A 20 25.82 -10.39 6.02
CA LEU A 20 24.51 -9.82 6.25
C LEU A 20 23.65 -10.19 5.05
N ALA A 21 22.58 -10.96 5.29
CA ALA A 21 21.57 -11.20 4.28
C ALA A 21 21.07 -9.83 3.82
N ALA A 22 21.05 -9.58 2.52
CA ALA A 22 20.54 -8.31 2.00
C ALA A 22 19.10 -8.11 2.48
N ASP A 23 18.77 -6.88 2.88
CA ASP A 23 17.42 -6.58 3.37
C ASP A 23 16.39 -6.68 2.24
N PRO A 24 15.20 -7.26 2.50
CA PRO A 24 14.13 -7.28 1.52
C PRO A 24 13.70 -5.86 1.11
N VAL A 25 13.53 -5.67 -0.19
CA VAL A 25 12.98 -4.45 -0.79
C VAL A 25 11.48 -4.60 -0.97
N PHE A 26 10.72 -3.60 -0.58
CA PHE A 26 9.27 -3.52 -0.82
C PHE A 26 9.00 -2.49 -1.92
N PRO A 27 8.34 -2.86 -3.04
CA PRO A 27 7.78 -1.87 -3.95
C PRO A 27 6.85 -0.92 -3.18
N SER A 28 6.88 0.37 -3.50
CA SER A 28 6.18 1.37 -2.69
C SER A 28 4.67 1.07 -2.62
N GLY A 29 4.15 1.00 -1.39
CA GLY A 29 2.76 0.63 -1.09
C GLY A 29 2.48 -0.87 -1.03
N ALA A 30 3.44 -1.75 -1.33
CA ALA A 30 3.24 -3.20 -1.30
C ALA A 30 3.55 -3.78 0.09
N ARG A 31 2.82 -4.81 0.54
CA ARG A 31 3.14 -5.55 1.77
C ARG A 31 3.96 -6.83 1.55
N VAL A 32 4.31 -7.13 0.31
CA VAL A 32 5.18 -8.23 -0.08
C VAL A 32 6.53 -7.66 -0.52
N GLY A 33 7.61 -8.12 0.11
CA GLY A 33 8.98 -7.69 -0.18
C GLY A 33 9.87 -8.85 -0.57
N LEU A 34 10.92 -8.57 -1.35
CA LEU A 34 11.88 -9.57 -1.86
C LEU A 34 13.30 -9.00 -1.81
N VAL A 35 14.30 -9.85 -1.69
CA VAL A 35 15.67 -9.51 -2.07
C VAL A 35 15.78 -9.72 -3.58
N PRO A 36 15.78 -8.66 -4.41
CA PRO A 36 15.77 -8.83 -5.86
C PRO A 36 17.06 -9.53 -6.32
N ALA A 37 16.91 -10.43 -7.29
CA ALA A 37 18.05 -11.03 -7.97
C ALA A 37 18.87 -9.96 -8.70
N GLU A 38 20.15 -10.27 -8.97
CA GLU A 38 21.04 -9.33 -9.67
C GLU A 38 20.44 -8.90 -11.02
N GLY A 39 20.44 -7.59 -11.27
CA GLY A 39 19.92 -7.02 -12.52
C GLY A 39 18.43 -6.70 -12.49
N LEU A 40 17.72 -7.02 -11.41
CA LEU A 40 16.35 -6.57 -11.18
C LEU A 40 16.31 -5.30 -10.33
N THR A 41 15.40 -4.41 -10.66
CA THR A 41 15.13 -3.16 -9.93
C THR A 41 13.63 -2.99 -9.74
N VAL A 42 13.20 -2.15 -8.81
CA VAL A 42 11.76 -1.86 -8.60
C VAL A 42 11.16 -1.32 -9.91
N ALA A 43 10.08 -1.96 -10.36
CA ALA A 43 9.39 -1.58 -11.59
C ALA A 43 8.67 -0.25 -11.44
N LYS A 44 8.59 0.51 -12.54
CA LYS A 44 7.93 1.82 -12.56
C LYS A 44 6.44 1.74 -12.89
N ASP A 45 6.06 0.75 -13.68
CA ASP A 45 4.73 0.64 -14.28
C ASP A 45 3.81 -0.36 -13.57
N PHE A 46 4.36 -1.18 -12.67
CA PHE A 46 3.61 -2.17 -11.88
C PHE A 46 4.25 -2.39 -10.51
N LEU A 47 3.49 -2.96 -9.57
CA LEU A 47 4.01 -3.32 -8.25
C LEU A 47 4.89 -4.56 -8.36
N GLY A 48 6.21 -4.37 -8.33
CA GLY A 48 7.15 -5.47 -8.50
C GLY A 48 8.54 -5.04 -8.89
N PHE A 49 9.24 -5.96 -9.57
CA PHE A 49 10.61 -5.79 -10.03
C PHE A 49 10.74 -6.16 -11.51
N GLU A 50 11.67 -5.53 -12.20
CA GLU A 50 11.97 -5.84 -13.60
C GLU A 50 13.45 -5.69 -13.93
N SER A 51 13.87 -6.42 -14.97
CA SER A 51 15.18 -6.24 -15.59
C SER A 51 15.18 -4.97 -16.46
N ALA A 52 16.37 -4.42 -16.71
CA ALA A 52 16.51 -3.21 -17.52
C ALA A 52 15.95 -3.35 -18.96
N ASP A 53 15.96 -4.55 -19.52
CA ASP A 53 15.39 -4.88 -20.84
C ASP A 53 13.91 -5.30 -20.77
N GLN A 54 13.31 -5.28 -19.57
CA GLN A 54 11.93 -5.66 -19.27
C GLN A 54 11.56 -7.11 -19.66
N LYS A 55 12.55 -7.97 -19.88
CA LYS A 55 12.37 -9.38 -20.26
C LYS A 55 12.24 -10.32 -19.07
N VAL A 56 12.54 -9.83 -17.87
CA VAL A 56 12.22 -10.48 -16.60
C VAL A 56 11.33 -9.53 -15.81
N LYS A 57 10.14 -9.99 -15.43
CA LYS A 57 9.15 -9.23 -14.65
C LYS A 57 8.70 -10.06 -13.47
N VAL A 58 8.65 -9.45 -12.28
CA VAL A 58 8.25 -10.09 -11.02
C VAL A 58 7.22 -9.19 -10.36
N GLY A 59 5.94 -9.51 -10.52
CA GLY A 59 4.84 -8.81 -9.85
C GLY A 59 4.60 -9.33 -8.45
N VAL A 60 4.18 -8.43 -7.55
CA VAL A 60 3.74 -8.79 -6.19
C VAL A 60 2.32 -8.29 -5.96
N ALA A 61 1.54 -9.05 -5.20
CA ALA A 61 0.17 -8.70 -4.86
C ALA A 61 -0.26 -9.30 -3.52
N GLU A 62 -1.40 -8.82 -3.05
CA GLU A 62 -2.11 -9.36 -1.90
C GLU A 62 -3.39 -9.98 -2.41
N ILE A 63 -3.66 -11.22 -2.01
CA ILE A 63 -4.89 -11.92 -2.36
C ILE A 63 -5.62 -12.37 -1.09
N PRO A 64 -6.92 -12.72 -1.18
CA PRO A 64 -7.69 -13.11 0.00
C PRO A 64 -7.05 -14.29 0.75
N PRO A 65 -7.09 -14.31 2.10
CA PRO A 65 -6.54 -15.41 2.92
C PRO A 65 -7.02 -16.80 2.50
N ALA A 66 -8.27 -16.90 2.02
CA ALA A 66 -8.88 -18.15 1.54
C ALA A 66 -8.13 -18.78 0.36
N ALA A 67 -7.38 -17.99 -0.42
CA ALA A 67 -6.61 -18.48 -1.56
C ALA A 67 -5.51 -19.46 -1.13
N PHE A 68 -4.79 -19.17 -0.04
CA PHE A 68 -3.76 -20.08 0.47
C PHE A 68 -4.37 -21.41 0.94
N ALA A 69 -5.48 -21.35 1.68
CA ALA A 69 -6.18 -22.54 2.15
C ALA A 69 -6.67 -23.42 0.98
N ALA A 70 -7.16 -22.83 -0.10
CA ALA A 70 -7.59 -23.55 -1.30
C ALA A 70 -6.42 -24.28 -1.98
N VAL A 71 -5.27 -23.63 -2.12
CA VAL A 71 -4.06 -24.27 -2.68
C VAL A 71 -3.54 -25.38 -1.76
N GLU A 72 -3.53 -25.16 -0.44
CA GLU A 72 -3.11 -26.17 0.51
C GLU A 72 -3.99 -27.43 0.44
N ALA A 73 -5.31 -27.26 0.33
CA ALA A 73 -6.25 -28.37 0.15
C ALA A 73 -6.00 -29.11 -1.18
N ALA A 74 -5.83 -28.38 -2.28
CA ALA A 74 -5.56 -28.97 -3.59
C ALA A 74 -4.27 -29.81 -3.58
N VAL A 75 -3.22 -29.34 -2.91
CA VAL A 75 -1.96 -30.08 -2.75
C VAL A 75 -2.16 -31.36 -1.93
N LYS A 76 -2.90 -31.31 -0.82
CA LYS A 76 -3.23 -32.49 0.00
C LYS A 76 -4.03 -33.53 -0.81
N GLU A 77 -4.90 -33.08 -1.70
CA GLU A 77 -5.71 -33.92 -2.58
C GLU A 77 -4.98 -34.37 -3.87
N GLY A 78 -3.75 -33.91 -4.09
CA GLY A 78 -2.97 -34.21 -5.29
C GLY A 78 -3.54 -33.60 -6.59
N LYS A 79 -4.38 -32.58 -6.48
CA LYS A 79 -5.00 -31.90 -7.63
C LYS A 79 -4.09 -30.81 -8.21
N PRO A 80 -4.08 -30.60 -9.54
CA PRO A 80 -3.47 -29.42 -10.14
C PRO A 80 -4.24 -28.16 -9.72
N THR A 81 -3.58 -27.01 -9.74
CA THR A 81 -4.27 -25.72 -9.55
C THR A 81 -5.00 -25.29 -10.82
N THR A 82 -5.76 -24.20 -10.76
CA THR A 82 -6.49 -23.63 -11.89
C THR A 82 -5.60 -23.31 -13.11
N THR A 83 -4.28 -23.20 -12.93
CA THR A 83 -3.29 -23.01 -14.00
C THR A 83 -2.73 -24.31 -14.58
N GLY A 84 -3.18 -25.49 -14.13
CA GLY A 84 -2.77 -26.79 -14.66
C GLY A 84 -1.45 -27.34 -14.09
N SER A 85 -0.60 -26.49 -13.52
CA SER A 85 0.62 -26.92 -12.83
C SER A 85 0.34 -27.45 -11.42
N LYS A 86 1.08 -28.50 -11.05
CA LYS A 86 1.06 -29.06 -9.70
C LYS A 86 1.85 -28.15 -8.75
N PRO A 87 1.24 -27.63 -7.68
CA PRO A 87 1.99 -26.84 -6.71
C PRO A 87 2.95 -27.72 -5.91
N GLU A 88 4.14 -27.17 -5.69
CA GLU A 88 5.20 -27.75 -4.87
C GLU A 88 5.22 -27.01 -3.53
N ALA A 89 5.43 -27.73 -2.43
CA ALA A 89 5.68 -27.10 -1.14
C ALA A 89 6.94 -26.23 -1.23
N PHE A 90 6.86 -25.03 -0.67
CA PHE A 90 7.93 -24.05 -0.73
C PHE A 90 8.05 -23.34 0.62
N GLU A 91 9.22 -22.80 0.91
CA GLU A 91 9.49 -22.06 2.14
C GLU A 91 10.07 -20.69 1.79
N THR A 92 9.57 -19.68 2.47
CA THR A 92 10.00 -18.29 2.33
C THR A 92 10.41 -17.74 3.69
N ALA A 93 11.08 -16.59 3.71
CA ALA A 93 11.38 -15.88 4.96
C ALA A 93 10.12 -15.49 5.74
N ALA A 94 8.96 -15.35 5.07
CA ALA A 94 7.66 -15.14 5.70
C ALA A 94 6.98 -16.44 6.18
N GLY A 95 7.57 -17.61 5.90
CA GLY A 95 7.05 -18.92 6.27
C GLY A 95 6.54 -19.73 5.09
N LYS A 96 5.53 -20.57 5.35
CA LYS A 96 5.04 -21.59 4.44
C LYS A 96 4.48 -20.99 3.15
N ALA A 97 4.88 -21.57 2.02
CA ALA A 97 4.43 -21.18 0.69
C ALA A 97 4.16 -22.40 -0.20
N PHE A 98 3.55 -22.14 -1.36
CA PHE A 98 3.56 -23.07 -2.49
C PHE A 98 4.06 -22.36 -3.74
N ILE A 99 4.83 -23.07 -4.55
CA ILE A 99 5.32 -22.58 -5.84
C ILE A 99 4.74 -23.42 -6.97
N THR A 100 4.41 -22.77 -8.06
CA THR A 100 4.14 -23.40 -9.36
C THR A 100 5.09 -22.82 -10.38
N SER A 101 5.53 -23.66 -11.31
CA SER A 101 6.29 -23.25 -12.48
C SER A 101 5.62 -23.81 -13.73
N ASP A 102 5.71 -23.05 -14.81
CA ASP A 102 5.19 -23.43 -16.12
C ASP A 102 6.07 -22.81 -17.22
N THR A 103 5.99 -23.35 -18.43
CA THR A 103 6.71 -22.85 -19.59
C THR A 103 5.73 -22.54 -20.73
N GLY A 104 5.74 -21.30 -21.17
CA GLY A 104 4.96 -20.80 -22.30
C GLY A 104 5.83 -20.35 -23.47
N LYS A 105 5.18 -19.78 -24.49
CA LYS A 105 5.84 -19.14 -25.63
C LYS A 105 5.25 -17.76 -25.89
N ASP A 106 6.11 -16.82 -26.25
CA ASP A 106 5.74 -15.55 -26.89
C ASP A 106 6.46 -15.47 -28.25
N GLY A 107 5.69 -15.68 -29.32
CA GLY A 107 6.24 -15.95 -30.64
C GLY A 107 7.15 -17.18 -30.63
N ALA A 108 8.41 -16.99 -31.02
CA ALA A 108 9.43 -18.02 -31.02
C ALA A 108 10.19 -18.15 -29.68
N THR A 109 9.96 -17.24 -28.73
CA THR A 109 10.72 -17.18 -27.48
C THR A 109 10.02 -17.96 -26.37
N THR A 110 10.78 -18.80 -25.68
CA THR A 110 10.32 -19.48 -24.47
C THR A 110 10.19 -18.50 -23.30
N ILE A 111 9.11 -18.61 -22.54
CA ILE A 111 8.89 -17.86 -21.29
C ILE A 111 8.73 -18.85 -20.16
N LYS A 112 9.52 -18.70 -19.10
CA LYS A 112 9.29 -19.39 -17.83
C LYS A 112 8.38 -18.53 -16.96
N MET A 113 7.32 -19.15 -16.44
CA MET A 113 6.33 -18.51 -15.59
C MET A 113 6.38 -19.14 -14.21
N TYR A 114 6.30 -18.31 -13.18
CA TYR A 114 6.29 -18.74 -11.80
C TYR A 114 5.12 -18.10 -11.07
N SER A 115 4.55 -18.81 -10.11
CA SER A 115 3.64 -18.24 -9.13
C SER A 115 3.95 -18.79 -7.75
N VAL A 116 4.05 -17.90 -6.76
CA VAL A 116 4.28 -18.23 -5.35
C VAL A 116 3.15 -17.67 -4.52
N ILE A 117 2.53 -18.52 -3.71
CA ILE A 117 1.49 -18.15 -2.76
C ILE A 117 2.02 -18.37 -1.34
N ILE A 118 2.00 -17.32 -0.52
CA ILE A 118 2.65 -17.26 0.79
C ILE A 118 1.58 -17.11 1.85
N SER A 119 1.61 -17.99 2.85
CA SER A 119 0.71 -17.88 4.00
C SER A 119 0.96 -16.56 4.74
N GLY A 120 -0.11 -15.85 5.08
CA GLY A 120 -0.05 -14.66 5.92
C GLY A 120 -1.29 -14.56 6.79
N GLU A 121 -1.23 -13.71 7.82
CA GLU A 121 -2.27 -13.61 8.83
C GLU A 121 -3.50 -12.83 8.33
N LYS A 122 -3.29 -11.57 7.91
CA LYS A 122 -4.35 -10.67 7.40
C LYS A 122 -4.65 -10.88 5.91
N PHE A 123 -3.66 -11.35 5.15
CA PHE A 123 -3.73 -11.53 3.70
C PHE A 123 -2.81 -12.66 3.27
N THR A 124 -3.01 -13.18 2.06
CA THR A 124 -2.06 -14.11 1.43
C THR A 124 -1.14 -13.31 0.50
N GLY A 125 0.17 -13.45 0.68
CA GLY A 125 1.15 -12.86 -0.23
C GLY A 125 1.17 -13.62 -1.55
N TYR A 126 1.24 -12.91 -2.67
CA TYR A 126 1.31 -13.50 -3.99
C TYR A 126 2.44 -12.89 -4.80
N ILE A 127 3.22 -13.74 -5.46
CA ILE A 127 4.27 -13.35 -6.39
C ILE A 127 3.99 -14.04 -7.71
N ILE A 128 4.06 -13.30 -8.81
CA ILE A 128 4.01 -13.82 -10.17
C ILE A 128 5.26 -13.37 -10.90
N ALA A 129 5.94 -14.27 -11.61
CA ALA A 129 7.10 -13.90 -12.39
C ALA A 129 7.07 -14.48 -13.79
N GLN A 130 7.67 -13.76 -14.72
CA GLN A 130 7.93 -14.19 -16.08
C GLN A 130 9.38 -13.89 -16.41
N ALA A 131 10.09 -14.87 -16.95
CA ALA A 131 11.45 -14.72 -17.44
C ALA A 131 11.54 -15.26 -18.86
N ARG A 132 11.87 -14.40 -19.81
CA ARG A 132 12.15 -14.81 -21.19
C ARG A 132 13.58 -15.35 -21.29
N GLU A 133 13.77 -16.39 -22.08
CA GLU A 133 15.11 -16.97 -22.30
C GLU A 133 16.05 -16.04 -23.08
N ASP A 134 15.51 -15.07 -23.83
CA ASP A 134 16.26 -14.08 -24.61
C ASP A 134 16.57 -12.78 -23.83
N ALA A 135 16.47 -12.82 -22.49
CA ALA A 135 16.89 -11.73 -21.61
C ALA A 135 18.40 -11.45 -21.74
N ALA A 136 18.80 -10.18 -21.66
CA ALA A 136 20.21 -9.78 -21.70
C ALA A 136 21.00 -10.38 -20.52
N LYS A 137 20.34 -10.56 -19.38
CA LYS A 137 20.83 -11.33 -18.22
C LYS A 137 19.77 -12.37 -17.83
N PRO A 138 19.81 -13.58 -18.40
CA PRO A 138 18.86 -14.64 -18.03
C PRO A 138 19.01 -15.03 -16.56
N LEU A 139 17.88 -15.12 -15.84
CA LEU A 139 17.86 -15.67 -14.49
C LEU A 139 17.76 -17.20 -14.55
N SER A 140 18.64 -17.89 -13.83
CA SER A 140 18.51 -19.34 -13.63
C SER A 140 17.31 -19.67 -12.73
N ASP A 141 16.83 -20.91 -12.80
CA ASP A 141 15.75 -21.38 -11.92
C ASP A 141 16.14 -21.27 -10.44
N ASP A 142 17.38 -21.65 -10.11
CA ASP A 142 17.91 -21.54 -8.75
C ASP A 142 17.96 -20.08 -8.26
N ALA A 143 18.36 -19.13 -9.13
CA ALA A 143 18.37 -17.71 -8.77
C ALA A 143 16.95 -17.18 -8.54
N MET A 144 15.99 -17.61 -9.38
CA MET A 144 14.58 -17.24 -9.25
C MET A 144 13.98 -17.79 -7.96
N ARG A 145 14.18 -19.09 -7.68
CA ARG A 145 13.73 -19.75 -6.43
C ARG A 145 14.41 -19.12 -5.21
N LYS A 146 15.71 -18.81 -5.27
CA LYS A 146 16.40 -18.12 -4.16
C LYS A 146 15.80 -16.74 -3.87
N MET A 147 15.48 -15.97 -4.91
CA MET A 147 14.78 -14.69 -4.75
C MET A 147 13.40 -14.89 -4.11
N PHE A 148 12.60 -15.85 -4.57
CA PHE A 148 11.29 -16.11 -3.95
C PHE A 148 11.38 -16.62 -2.51
N ALA A 149 12.40 -17.41 -2.17
CA ALA A 149 12.63 -17.86 -0.80
C ALA A 149 12.95 -16.69 0.14
N SER A 150 13.48 -15.57 -0.37
CA SER A 150 13.69 -14.35 0.42
C SER A 150 12.41 -13.56 0.72
N ALA A 151 11.27 -13.98 0.17
CA ALA A 151 10.02 -13.26 0.31
C ALA A 151 9.63 -13.07 1.77
N THR A 152 9.29 -11.84 2.12
CA THR A 152 8.80 -11.47 3.45
C THR A 152 7.49 -10.69 3.33
N LEU A 153 6.69 -10.71 4.39
CA LEU A 153 5.43 -9.99 4.50
C LEU A 153 5.53 -8.97 5.63
N ARG A 154 5.03 -7.75 5.38
CA ARG A 154 4.80 -6.76 6.44
C ARG A 154 3.30 -6.63 6.70
N ASN A 155 2.92 -6.45 7.97
CA ASN A 155 1.50 -6.34 8.32
C ASN A 155 0.86 -5.06 7.77
N GLU A 156 1.63 -3.97 7.77
CA GLU A 156 1.17 -2.62 7.42
C GLU A 156 2.23 -1.91 6.58
N VAL A 157 1.80 -0.98 5.74
CA VAL A 157 2.69 -0.05 5.02
C VAL A 157 3.03 1.10 5.98
N PRO A 158 4.30 1.44 6.20
CA PRO A 158 4.70 2.54 7.08
C PRO A 158 3.98 3.84 6.73
N THR A 159 3.56 4.58 7.75
CA THR A 159 2.80 5.84 7.59
C THR A 159 3.50 6.82 6.66
N GLU A 160 4.81 7.04 6.86
CA GLU A 160 5.59 7.96 6.03
C GLU A 160 5.57 7.55 4.55
N GLU A 161 5.66 6.24 4.27
CA GLU A 161 5.57 5.70 2.92
C GLU A 161 4.17 5.94 2.32
N GLN A 162 3.10 5.67 3.07
CA GLN A 162 1.73 5.95 2.62
C GLN A 162 1.52 7.43 2.27
N LEU A 163 2.00 8.34 3.13
CA LEU A 163 1.93 9.79 2.93
C LEU A 163 2.80 10.23 1.73
N SER A 164 3.96 9.60 1.53
CA SER A 164 4.85 9.89 0.40
C SER A 164 4.20 9.63 -0.96
N LEU A 165 3.27 8.66 -1.01
CA LEU A 165 2.59 8.23 -2.23
C LEU A 165 1.43 9.15 -2.63
N MET A 166 0.98 10.02 -1.74
CA MET A 166 -0.10 10.95 -2.04
C MET A 166 0.36 12.07 -2.98
N PRO A 167 -0.49 12.55 -3.89
CA PRO A 167 -0.17 13.65 -4.82
C PRO A 167 -0.18 15.04 -4.14
N PHE A 168 -0.28 15.08 -2.82
CA PHE A 168 -0.18 16.24 -1.94
C PHE A 168 0.68 15.85 -0.72
N LYS A 169 1.17 16.83 0.02
CA LYS A 169 1.89 16.63 1.29
C LYS A 169 0.93 16.87 2.45
N ILE A 170 1.06 16.09 3.52
CA ILE A 170 0.41 16.36 4.80
C ILE A 170 1.53 16.63 5.80
N GLY A 171 1.66 17.88 6.25
CA GLY A 171 2.68 18.30 7.21
C GLY A 171 2.30 18.10 8.67
N GLU A 172 1.00 17.94 8.96
CA GLU A 172 0.46 17.83 10.32
C GLU A 172 -0.62 16.75 10.37
N LEU A 173 -0.50 15.81 11.30
CA LEU A 173 -1.47 14.73 11.54
C LEU A 173 -2.38 14.98 12.74
N SER A 174 -2.11 16.02 13.54
CA SER A 174 -2.89 16.43 14.71
C SER A 174 -3.26 15.25 15.60
N ASP A 175 -2.28 14.42 15.96
CA ASP A 175 -2.42 13.24 16.81
C ASP A 175 -3.38 12.14 16.31
N PHE A 176 -3.78 12.14 15.02
CA PHE A 176 -4.49 10.98 14.46
C PHE A 176 -3.60 9.74 14.54
N LYS A 177 -4.15 8.67 15.14
CA LYS A 177 -3.39 7.46 15.50
C LYS A 177 -3.21 6.51 14.34
N THR A 178 -4.13 6.51 13.38
CA THR A 178 -4.15 5.57 12.28
C THR A 178 -4.21 6.31 10.95
N VAL A 179 -3.29 5.93 10.06
CA VAL A 179 -3.20 6.40 8.68
C VAL A 179 -3.42 5.21 7.76
N ARG A 180 -4.42 5.32 6.89
CA ARG A 180 -4.80 4.24 5.98
C ARG A 180 -5.06 4.76 4.57
N THR A 181 -4.34 4.20 3.60
CA THR A 181 -4.61 4.44 2.18
C THR A 181 -5.96 3.84 1.79
N LEU A 182 -6.86 4.67 1.23
CA LEU A 182 -8.18 4.22 0.75
C LEU A 182 -8.15 3.92 -0.75
N ALA A 183 -7.50 4.79 -1.51
CA ALA A 183 -7.22 4.58 -2.92
C ALA A 183 -5.74 4.92 -3.19
N PRO A 184 -4.94 3.99 -3.72
CA PRO A 184 -3.53 4.22 -4.00
C PRO A 184 -3.31 5.53 -4.76
N ARG A 185 -2.37 6.34 -4.26
CA ARG A 185 -1.97 7.62 -4.86
C ARG A 185 -3.11 8.63 -5.07
N SER A 186 -4.23 8.49 -4.34
CA SER A 186 -5.41 9.33 -4.55
C SER A 186 -6.06 9.78 -3.25
N SER A 187 -6.29 8.87 -2.31
CA SER A 187 -6.96 9.20 -1.05
C SER A 187 -6.46 8.41 0.16
N ILE A 188 -6.51 9.07 1.30
CA ILE A 188 -6.03 8.57 2.59
C ILE A 188 -7.05 8.90 3.69
N LEU A 189 -7.11 8.04 4.70
CA LEU A 189 -7.90 8.17 5.91
C LEU A 189 -6.95 8.44 7.08
N LEU A 190 -7.27 9.47 7.87
CA LEU A 190 -6.71 9.70 9.19
C LEU A 190 -7.82 9.43 10.21
N THR A 191 -7.56 8.67 11.27
CA THR A 191 -8.58 8.40 12.30
C THR A 191 -7.97 8.13 13.68
N ASP A 192 -8.76 8.41 14.72
CA ASP A 192 -8.46 8.01 16.10
C ASP A 192 -8.87 6.55 16.39
N GLY A 193 -9.60 5.91 15.47
CA GLY A 193 -9.92 4.49 15.51
C GLY A 193 -8.76 3.59 15.07
N THR A 194 -9.02 2.29 15.03
CA THR A 194 -8.13 1.25 14.47
C THR A 194 -8.40 1.00 12.99
N GLU A 195 -7.58 0.18 12.32
CA GLU A 195 -7.79 -0.21 10.90
C GLU A 195 -9.18 -0.81 10.62
N ASP A 196 -9.75 -1.52 11.60
CA ASP A 196 -11.06 -2.19 11.52
C ASP A 196 -12.23 -1.31 11.97
N THR A 197 -11.96 -0.09 12.44
CA THR A 197 -13.00 0.79 12.99
C THR A 197 -13.96 1.22 11.90
N THR A 198 -15.24 1.02 12.16
CA THR A 198 -16.33 1.57 11.35
C THR A 198 -16.31 3.10 11.44
N LEU A 199 -16.48 3.79 10.32
CA LEU A 199 -16.46 5.26 10.23
C LEU A 199 -17.73 5.90 10.81
N ASP A 200 -18.16 5.48 12.00
CA ASP A 200 -19.45 5.80 12.60
C ASP A 200 -19.41 6.29 14.05
N GLY A 201 -18.22 6.60 14.57
CA GLY A 201 -18.06 7.20 15.89
C GLY A 201 -16.76 7.98 16.02
N ALA A 202 -15.63 7.28 15.93
CA ALA A 202 -14.31 7.86 16.14
C ALA A 202 -14.05 9.04 15.18
N PRO A 203 -13.40 10.12 15.63
CA PRO A 203 -12.98 11.21 14.76
C PRO A 203 -12.16 10.69 13.57
N TYR A 204 -12.51 11.15 12.38
CA TYR A 204 -11.78 10.79 11.16
C TYR A 204 -11.76 11.91 10.13
N MET A 205 -10.78 11.81 9.22
CA MET A 205 -10.66 12.61 8.02
C MET A 205 -10.38 11.73 6.80
N VAL A 206 -11.17 11.86 5.75
CA VAL A 206 -10.86 11.35 4.42
C VAL A 206 -10.33 12.50 3.57
N ILE A 207 -9.11 12.37 3.09
CA ILE A 207 -8.41 13.39 2.32
C ILE A 207 -8.06 12.78 0.96
N GLY A 208 -8.44 13.44 -0.13
CA GLY A 208 -8.08 12.96 -1.46
C GLY A 208 -8.28 13.97 -2.56
N LEU A 209 -7.78 13.64 -3.74
CA LEU A 209 -8.09 14.40 -4.94
C LEU A 209 -9.38 13.88 -5.58
N THR A 210 -10.17 14.81 -6.08
CA THR A 210 -11.31 14.54 -6.95
C THR A 210 -11.03 15.09 -8.33
N ALA A 211 -11.80 14.65 -9.33
CA ALA A 211 -11.77 15.21 -10.67
C ALA A 211 -11.91 16.74 -10.65
N SER A 212 -11.59 17.39 -11.78
CA SER A 212 -11.64 18.84 -11.92
C SER A 212 -12.92 19.44 -11.32
N GLY A 213 -12.77 20.55 -10.60
CA GLY A 213 -13.90 21.29 -10.03
C GLY A 213 -14.85 21.84 -11.09
N PRO A 214 -15.87 22.62 -10.68
CA PRO A 214 -16.83 23.19 -11.62
C PRO A 214 -16.14 24.08 -12.67
N SER A 215 -16.70 24.12 -13.88
CA SER A 215 -16.17 24.90 -15.01
C SER A 215 -16.20 26.40 -14.79
N SER A 216 -17.10 26.89 -13.93
CA SER A 216 -17.22 28.31 -13.54
C SER A 216 -17.01 28.50 -12.04
N PRO A 217 -16.33 29.58 -11.60
CA PRO A 217 -16.25 29.95 -10.19
C PRO A 217 -17.62 30.14 -9.51
N GLU A 218 -18.63 30.59 -10.25
CA GLU A 218 -19.99 30.83 -9.73
C GLU A 218 -20.70 29.53 -9.32
N ASP A 219 -20.34 28.42 -9.96
CA ASP A 219 -20.91 27.09 -9.70
C ASP A 219 -20.31 26.39 -8.46
N ARG A 220 -19.27 26.96 -7.84
CA ARG A 220 -18.54 26.35 -6.71
C ARG A 220 -19.44 26.03 -5.52
N GLY A 221 -20.37 26.90 -5.18
CA GLY A 221 -21.29 26.67 -4.06
C GLY A 221 -22.22 25.50 -4.31
N ARG A 222 -22.82 25.43 -5.52
CA ARG A 222 -23.68 24.32 -5.94
C ARG A 222 -22.89 23.01 -6.02
N PHE A 223 -21.69 23.04 -6.57
CA PHE A 223 -20.80 21.88 -6.62
C PHE A 223 -20.48 21.36 -5.21
N ALA A 224 -20.20 22.24 -4.25
CA ALA A 224 -19.93 21.85 -2.87
C ALA A 224 -21.12 21.14 -2.20
N GLN A 225 -22.34 21.66 -2.40
CA GLN A 225 -23.57 21.02 -1.91
C GLN A 225 -23.80 19.65 -2.55
N GLN A 226 -23.61 19.53 -3.88
CA GLN A 226 -23.74 18.26 -4.60
C GLN A 226 -22.72 17.22 -4.11
N ALA A 227 -21.47 17.64 -3.92
CA ALA A 227 -20.44 16.78 -3.35
C ALA A 227 -20.80 16.33 -1.93
N ALA A 228 -21.26 17.25 -1.08
CA ALA A 228 -21.66 16.98 0.30
C ALA A 228 -22.82 15.97 0.39
N ALA A 229 -23.80 16.06 -0.51
CA ALA A 229 -24.91 15.10 -0.59
C ALA A 229 -24.46 13.69 -1.00
N ALA A 230 -23.32 13.55 -1.66
CA ALA A 230 -22.75 12.28 -2.11
C ALA A 230 -21.72 11.68 -1.14
N ILE A 231 -21.64 12.17 0.11
CA ILE A 231 -20.74 11.59 1.12
C ILE A 231 -21.26 10.19 1.49
N PRO A 232 -20.45 9.13 1.30
CA PRO A 232 -20.86 7.77 1.65
C PRO A 232 -20.89 7.57 3.17
N GLY A 233 -21.74 6.66 3.64
CA GLY A 233 -21.75 6.20 5.03
C GLY A 233 -22.54 7.07 6.02
N ILE A 234 -23.11 8.19 5.58
CA ILE A 234 -24.00 9.04 6.40
C ILE A 234 -25.45 8.98 5.90
N ARG A 235 -26.40 9.13 6.81
CA ARG A 235 -27.85 9.17 6.53
C ARG A 235 -28.48 10.38 7.21
N ASN A 236 -29.70 10.75 6.79
CA ASN A 236 -30.43 11.91 7.31
C ASN A 236 -29.60 13.21 7.29
N ALA A 237 -28.77 13.36 6.25
CA ALA A 237 -27.83 14.47 6.14
C ALA A 237 -28.58 15.79 5.92
N ARG A 238 -28.28 16.78 6.77
CA ARG A 238 -28.79 18.14 6.69
C ARG A 238 -27.62 19.11 6.60
N ILE A 239 -27.52 19.83 5.49
CA ILE A 239 -26.55 20.92 5.35
C ILE A 239 -26.98 22.08 6.26
N ILE A 240 -26.08 22.50 7.15
CA ILE A 240 -26.26 23.59 8.10
C ILE A 240 -25.70 24.89 7.53
N SER A 241 -24.55 24.82 6.86
CA SER A 241 -23.94 25.94 6.15
C SER A 241 -23.14 25.47 4.95
N ASN A 242 -22.95 26.38 3.98
CA ASN A 242 -22.17 26.12 2.77
C ASN A 242 -21.53 27.43 2.30
N GLU A 243 -20.36 27.73 2.85
CA GLU A 243 -19.74 29.05 2.74
C GLU A 243 -18.50 29.03 1.86
N PRO A 244 -18.31 30.06 1.00
CA PRO A 244 -17.05 30.25 0.30
C PRO A 244 -15.94 30.60 1.29
N MET A 245 -14.74 30.07 1.07
CA MET A 245 -13.57 30.42 1.85
C MET A 245 -12.28 30.35 1.03
N ARG A 246 -11.15 30.70 1.66
CA ARG A 246 -9.82 30.41 1.12
C ARG A 246 -9.11 29.40 2.02
N ILE A 247 -8.51 28.40 1.41
CA ILE A 247 -7.69 27.37 2.08
C ILE A 247 -6.29 27.51 1.50
N GLU A 248 -5.32 27.93 2.30
CA GLU A 248 -3.96 28.29 1.83
C GLU A 248 -4.00 29.24 0.63
N GLY A 249 -4.78 30.32 0.75
CA GLY A 249 -4.94 31.32 -0.31
C GLY A 249 -5.67 30.83 -1.57
N THR A 250 -6.05 29.55 -1.66
CA THR A 250 -6.76 28.97 -2.81
C THR A 250 -8.27 29.01 -2.58
N PRO A 251 -9.09 29.40 -3.58
CA PRO A 251 -10.54 29.39 -3.43
C PRO A 251 -11.08 28.01 -3.07
N GLY A 252 -12.03 27.99 -2.14
CA GLY A 252 -12.64 26.77 -1.65
C GLY A 252 -14.00 27.00 -1.03
N PHE A 253 -14.58 25.93 -0.50
CA PHE A 253 -15.84 25.94 0.23
C PHE A 253 -15.74 25.09 1.49
N GLU A 254 -16.41 25.55 2.55
CA GLU A 254 -16.69 24.76 3.74
C GLU A 254 -18.19 24.45 3.79
N THR A 255 -18.54 23.16 3.82
CA THR A 255 -19.92 22.71 3.99
C THR A 255 -20.06 21.99 5.33
N ARG A 256 -20.92 22.49 6.22
CA ARG A 256 -21.24 21.87 7.51
C ARG A 256 -22.50 21.06 7.41
N ILE A 257 -22.48 19.87 7.96
CA ILE A 257 -23.56 18.89 7.82
C ILE A 257 -23.80 18.25 9.18
N GLU A 258 -25.07 18.10 9.55
CA GLU A 258 -25.49 17.18 10.60
C GLU A 258 -26.05 15.91 9.97
N ALA A 259 -25.70 14.75 10.51
CA ALA A 259 -26.15 13.47 9.99
C ALA A 259 -26.17 12.40 11.08
N VAL A 260 -26.57 11.18 10.70
CA VAL A 260 -26.33 9.97 11.48
C VAL A 260 -25.43 9.00 10.71
N ALA A 261 -24.59 8.25 11.41
CA ALA A 261 -23.64 7.30 10.83
C ALA A 261 -23.80 5.90 11.44
N GLY A 262 -23.22 4.88 10.78
CA GLY A 262 -23.16 3.51 11.31
C GLY A 262 -24.48 2.76 11.28
N LYS A 263 -24.59 1.64 11.97
CA LYS A 263 -25.87 0.90 12.12
C LYS A 263 -26.75 1.41 13.27
N ASN A 264 -26.14 2.09 14.24
CA ASN A 264 -26.80 2.54 15.46
C ASN A 264 -27.33 3.98 15.36
N ASP A 265 -27.42 4.53 14.15
CA ASP A 265 -27.82 5.93 13.89
C ASP A 265 -27.06 6.94 14.78
N THR A 266 -25.74 6.74 14.95
CA THR A 266 -24.89 7.60 15.79
C THR A 266 -24.94 9.04 15.28
N PRO A 267 -25.38 10.03 16.09
CA PRO A 267 -25.40 11.42 15.67
C PRO A 267 -23.99 11.98 15.48
N VAL A 268 -23.72 12.46 14.27
CA VAL A 268 -22.40 13.00 13.89
C VAL A 268 -22.51 14.42 13.35
N THR A 269 -21.43 15.17 13.52
CA THR A 269 -21.20 16.42 12.79
C THR A 269 -20.14 16.16 11.75
N VAL A 270 -20.40 16.59 10.52
CA VAL A 270 -19.52 16.40 9.37
C VAL A 270 -19.17 17.78 8.79
N VAL A 271 -17.92 17.93 8.37
CA VAL A 271 -17.47 19.07 7.57
C VAL A 271 -16.83 18.55 6.29
N GLN A 272 -17.18 19.18 5.18
CA GLN A 272 -16.48 19.02 3.92
C GLN A 272 -15.72 20.31 3.62
N TRP A 273 -14.46 20.17 3.23
CA TRP A 273 -13.72 21.21 2.54
C TRP A 273 -13.42 20.81 1.12
N LEU A 274 -13.61 21.76 0.20
CA LEU A 274 -13.16 21.67 -1.17
C LEU A 274 -12.18 22.80 -1.44
N ARG A 275 -10.98 22.47 -1.91
CA ARG A 275 -10.00 23.44 -2.40
C ARG A 275 -9.85 23.24 -3.91
N PHE A 276 -10.26 24.23 -4.69
CA PHE A 276 -10.32 24.12 -6.15
C PHE A 276 -8.96 24.45 -6.78
N GLY A 277 -8.37 23.50 -7.53
CA GLY A 277 -7.14 23.69 -8.29
C GLY A 277 -7.36 23.73 -9.81
N GLY A 278 -6.29 23.98 -10.56
CA GLY A 278 -6.31 24.12 -12.03
C GLY A 278 -6.50 22.83 -12.83
N GLY A 279 -6.61 21.67 -12.18
CA GLY A 279 -6.78 20.36 -12.84
C GLY A 279 -7.45 19.29 -11.97
N SER A 280 -7.43 19.46 -10.65
CA SER A 280 -8.13 18.62 -9.67
C SER A 280 -8.62 19.48 -8.52
N SER A 281 -9.56 18.95 -7.73
CA SER A 281 -9.96 19.57 -6.47
C SER A 281 -9.53 18.69 -5.30
N LEU A 282 -8.85 19.27 -4.31
CA LEU A 282 -8.62 18.58 -3.05
C LEU A 282 -9.95 18.57 -2.27
N ARG A 283 -10.38 17.39 -1.88
CA ARG A 283 -11.57 17.17 -1.06
C ARG A 283 -11.17 16.57 0.27
N ILE A 284 -11.64 17.19 1.33
CA ILE A 284 -11.46 16.72 2.71
C ILE A 284 -12.84 16.56 3.31
N ILE A 285 -13.11 15.38 3.86
CA ILE A 285 -14.33 15.10 4.62
C ILE A 285 -13.89 14.72 6.01
N ALA A 286 -14.34 15.43 7.04
CA ALA A 286 -14.04 15.12 8.42
C ALA A 286 -15.33 14.96 9.22
N SER A 287 -15.34 14.01 10.15
CA SER A 287 -16.52 13.68 10.95
C SER A 287 -16.12 13.25 12.34
N ALA A 288 -16.95 13.62 13.32
CA ALA A 288 -16.89 13.10 14.68
C ALA A 288 -18.31 13.04 15.26
N THR A 289 -18.50 12.32 16.37
CA THR A 289 -19.73 12.43 17.16
C THR A 289 -20.00 13.88 17.56
N ARG A 290 -21.27 14.23 17.77
CA ARG A 290 -21.63 15.60 18.25
C ARG A 290 -20.93 15.97 19.57
N GLU A 291 -20.71 14.97 20.44
CA GLU A 291 -20.02 15.15 21.71
C GLU A 291 -18.53 15.46 21.54
N GLU A 292 -17.84 14.75 20.64
CA GLU A 292 -16.39 14.92 20.42
C GLU A 292 -16.04 16.10 19.52
N TRP A 293 -17.01 16.59 18.73
CA TRP A 293 -16.80 17.64 17.75
C TRP A 293 -16.04 18.88 18.26
N PRO A 294 -16.33 19.45 19.45
CA PRO A 294 -15.58 20.61 19.95
C PRO A 294 -14.08 20.36 20.10
N LYS A 295 -13.67 19.11 20.39
CA LYS A 295 -12.28 18.70 20.51
C LYS A 295 -11.67 18.30 19.16
N ALA A 296 -12.44 17.61 18.32
CA ALA A 296 -11.98 17.11 17.03
C ALA A 296 -11.85 18.22 15.98
N PHE A 297 -12.77 19.19 15.98
CA PHE A 297 -12.83 20.21 14.93
C PHE A 297 -11.58 21.09 14.80
N PRO A 298 -10.94 21.56 15.89
CA PRO A 298 -9.64 22.25 15.80
C PRO A 298 -8.55 21.39 15.14
N ARG A 299 -8.48 20.08 15.47
CA ARG A 299 -7.52 19.14 14.86
C ARG A 299 -7.78 18.96 13.37
N PHE A 300 -9.04 18.83 12.97
CA PHE A 300 -9.40 18.75 11.54
C PHE A 300 -8.93 19.97 10.75
N ARG A 301 -9.03 21.18 11.33
CA ARG A 301 -8.52 22.40 10.69
C ARG A 301 -7.00 22.41 10.60
N ALA A 302 -6.31 22.02 11.67
CA ALA A 302 -4.84 21.96 11.68
C ALA A 302 -4.30 21.01 10.60
N VAL A 303 -4.90 19.82 10.44
CA VAL A 303 -4.57 18.93 9.32
C VAL A 303 -4.87 19.58 7.97
N ARG A 304 -6.08 20.16 7.78
CA ARG A 304 -6.46 20.84 6.52
C ARG A 304 -5.45 21.91 6.11
N ASP A 305 -5.06 22.74 7.07
CA ASP A 305 -4.17 23.88 6.86
C ASP A 305 -2.73 23.41 6.61
N GLY A 306 -2.35 22.22 7.11
CA GLY A 306 -1.06 21.58 6.84
C GLY A 306 -0.98 20.78 5.53
N ILE A 307 -1.93 20.91 4.60
CA ILE A 307 -1.91 20.20 3.31
C ILE A 307 -1.40 21.07 2.17
N ASP A 308 -0.22 20.73 1.66
CA ASP A 308 0.42 21.44 0.56
C ASP A 308 0.32 20.67 -0.77
N PRO A 309 0.23 21.38 -1.91
CA PRO A 309 0.51 20.78 -3.22
C PRO A 309 1.92 20.17 -3.27
N ARG A 310 2.10 19.14 -4.10
CA ARG A 310 3.43 18.63 -4.44
C ARG A 310 4.04 19.38 -5.62
#